data_AF-A0A1Q4ASE1-F1
#
_entry.id   AF-A0A1Q4ASE1-F1
#
_cell.length_a   1.000
_cell.length_b   1.000
_cell.length_c   1.000
_cell.angle_alpha   90.00
_cell.angle_beta   90.00
_cell.angle_gamma   90.00
#
_symmetry.space_group_name_H-M   'P 1'
#
loop_
_entity.id
_entity.type
_entity.pdbx_description
1 polymer ?
#
loop_
_entity_poly.entity_id
_entity_poly.type
_entity_poly.pdbx_seq_one_letter_code
_entity_poly.pdbx_strand_id
1 'polypeptide(L)'
;MTSSYYPAPPRTTWRDSSLVRLLGSAISWFGFTLSFTLLLQAVFGLMAVGGSCASGGPYEIAVECPDSVALFAPLSIFMGLAAVGLGLFLSGGFGTPIATWAWPILFCGLGAMFLLAFFATGDPVGLIIGGVFEIMGLVPLVLEVRASVQRVILGQRSLMGTQFYEGERARRSMTSRLTPNPDGARRPTVLDWLLALAVTGVSGYLGYWVAAVWFAAVASAG
;
A
#
# COMPACT_ATOMS: atom_id res chain seq x y z
N MET A 1 18.72 41.11 27.47
CA MET A 1 18.38 39.90 28.25
C MET A 1 17.44 39.05 27.43
N THR A 2 17.96 38.07 26.70
CA THR A 2 17.16 37.08 25.96
C THR A 2 16.84 35.93 26.92
N SER A 3 15.59 35.85 27.35
CA SER A 3 15.09 34.71 28.14
C SER A 3 15.28 33.43 27.32
N SER A 4 16.16 32.53 27.76
CA SER A 4 16.31 31.21 27.16
C SER A 4 15.04 30.41 27.43
N TYR A 5 14.14 30.40 26.45
CA TYR A 5 12.97 29.54 26.46
C TYR A 5 13.42 28.09 26.31
N TYR A 6 13.43 27.34 27.42
CA TYR A 6 13.56 25.89 27.36
C TYR A 6 12.16 25.31 27.07
N PRO A 7 11.89 24.80 25.87
CA PRO A 7 10.62 24.15 25.60
C PRO A 7 10.49 22.94 26.54
N ALA A 8 9.29 22.73 27.08
CA ALA A 8 8.99 21.55 27.88
C ALA A 8 9.30 20.28 27.05
N PRO A 9 9.82 19.22 27.69
CA PRO A 9 10.11 17.98 26.98
C PRO A 9 8.82 17.45 26.32
N PRO A 10 8.89 17.01 25.05
CA PRO A 10 7.72 16.50 24.35
C PRO A 10 7.15 15.30 25.12
N ARG A 11 5.82 15.27 25.30
CA ARG A 11 5.14 14.13 25.93
C ARG A 11 5.30 12.91 25.03
N THR A 12 6.04 11.92 25.50
CA THR A 12 6.14 10.61 24.85
C THR A 12 4.81 9.89 24.97
N THR A 13 4.17 9.61 23.85
CA THR A 13 2.96 8.77 23.81
C THR A 13 3.34 7.31 23.54
N TRP A 14 2.47 6.35 23.85
CA TRP A 14 2.70 4.93 23.54
C TRP A 14 2.94 4.69 22.03
N ARG A 15 2.38 5.56 21.17
CA ARG A 15 2.56 5.54 19.72
C ARG A 15 3.96 5.93 19.26
N ASP A 16 4.68 6.67 20.10
CA ASP A 16 6.04 7.08 19.78
C ASP A 16 7.05 5.96 20.03
N SER A 17 6.62 4.84 20.63
CA SER A 17 7.46 3.69 20.82
C SER A 17 7.91 3.07 19.48
N SER A 18 9.18 2.71 19.41
CA SER A 18 9.78 2.06 18.26
C SER A 18 9.07 0.76 17.86
N LEU A 19 8.61 -0.01 18.84
CA LEU A 19 7.91 -1.26 18.60
C LEU A 19 6.58 -1.03 17.87
N VAL A 20 5.80 -0.02 18.27
CA VAL A 20 4.51 0.29 17.61
C VAL A 20 4.73 0.73 16.16
N ARG A 21 5.77 1.51 15.88
CA ARG A 21 6.12 1.93 14.52
C ARG A 21 6.51 0.75 13.63
N LEU A 22 7.35 -0.15 14.17
CA LEU A 22 7.78 -1.36 13.48
C LEU A 22 6.61 -2.28 13.17
N LEU A 23 5.80 -2.60 14.19
CA LEU A 23 4.63 -3.47 14.04
C LEU A 23 3.57 -2.82 13.14
N GLY A 24 3.35 -1.52 13.26
CA GLY A 24 2.43 -0.78 12.40
C GLY A 24 2.81 -0.87 10.93
N SER A 25 4.10 -0.69 10.61
CA SER A 25 4.62 -0.87 9.25
C SER A 25 4.47 -2.31 8.77
N ALA A 26 4.90 -3.30 9.56
CA ALA A 26 4.82 -4.72 9.23
C ALA A 26 3.38 -5.19 8.98
N ILE A 27 2.45 -4.88 9.89
CA ILE A 27 1.04 -5.25 9.79
C ILE A 27 0.38 -4.58 8.59
N SER A 28 0.70 -3.31 8.31
CA SER A 28 0.16 -2.61 7.15
C SER A 28 0.60 -3.22 5.82
N TRP A 29 1.88 -3.57 5.68
CA TRP A 29 2.40 -4.21 4.46
C TRP A 29 1.87 -5.63 4.29
N PHE A 30 1.82 -6.40 5.37
CA PHE A 30 1.20 -7.73 5.36
C PHE A 30 -0.27 -7.66 4.94
N GLY A 31 -1.07 -6.83 5.62
CA GLY A 31 -2.50 -6.71 5.35
C GLY A 31 -2.79 -6.21 3.93
N PHE A 32 -2.05 -5.21 3.45
CA PHE A 32 -2.25 -4.67 2.11
C PHE A 32 -1.86 -5.65 1.00
N THR A 33 -0.72 -6.34 1.13
CA THR A 33 -0.30 -7.33 0.13
C THR A 33 -1.22 -8.55 0.13
N LEU A 34 -1.66 -9.00 1.31
CA LEU A 34 -2.66 -10.05 1.44
C LEU A 34 -3.96 -9.64 0.73
N SER A 35 -4.49 -8.46 1.06
CA SER A 35 -5.74 -7.98 0.45
C SER A 35 -5.62 -7.81 -1.07
N PHE A 36 -4.53 -7.20 -1.54
CA PHE A 36 -4.32 -6.97 -2.96
C PHE A 36 -4.17 -8.28 -3.74
N THR A 37 -3.49 -9.27 -3.16
CA THR A 37 -3.34 -10.60 -3.77
C THR A 37 -4.69 -11.35 -3.82
N LEU A 38 -5.52 -11.25 -2.78
CA LEU A 38 -6.88 -11.79 -2.81
C LEU A 38 -7.74 -11.11 -3.89
N LEU A 39 -7.63 -9.79 -4.03
CA LEU A 39 -8.34 -9.03 -5.05
C LEU A 39 -7.94 -9.50 -6.46
N LEU A 40 -6.63 -9.64 -6.73
CA LEU A 40 -6.15 -10.11 -8.02
C LEU A 40 -6.68 -11.52 -8.33
N GLN A 41 -6.64 -12.44 -7.36
CA GLN A 41 -7.18 -13.78 -7.54
C GLN A 41 -8.69 -13.78 -7.80
N ALA A 42 -9.45 -12.93 -7.11
CA ALA A 42 -10.87 -12.75 -7.40
C ALA A 42 -11.12 -12.22 -8.82
N VAL A 43 -10.30 -11.27 -9.30
CA VAL A 43 -10.35 -10.78 -10.70
C VAL A 43 -10.05 -11.89 -11.69
N PHE A 44 -9.04 -12.73 -11.44
CA PHE A 44 -8.79 -13.92 -12.28
C PHE A 44 -9.97 -14.88 -12.29
N GLY A 45 -10.60 -15.12 -11.14
CA GLY A 45 -11.82 -15.91 -11.03
C GLY A 45 -12.98 -15.33 -11.85
N LEU A 46 -13.17 -14.01 -11.80
CA LEU A 46 -14.18 -13.31 -12.61
C LEU A 46 -13.92 -13.44 -14.11
N MET A 47 -12.68 -13.28 -14.54
CA MET A 47 -12.32 -13.45 -15.96
C MET A 47 -12.57 -14.88 -16.43
N ALA A 48 -12.36 -15.89 -15.57
CA ALA A 48 -12.62 -17.28 -15.91
C ALA A 48 -14.11 -17.59 -16.16
N VAL A 49 -15.03 -16.85 -15.52
CA VAL A 49 -16.49 -17.01 -15.71
C VAL A 49 -17.08 -16.07 -16.77
N GLY A 50 -16.25 -15.30 -17.48
CA GLY A 50 -16.69 -14.42 -18.57
C GLY A 50 -16.84 -12.93 -18.19
N GLY A 51 -16.30 -12.51 -17.04
CA GLY A 51 -16.11 -11.10 -16.68
C GLY A 51 -17.18 -10.50 -15.76
N SER A 52 -18.37 -11.08 -15.69
CA SER A 52 -19.40 -10.70 -14.72
C SER A 52 -20.11 -11.92 -14.16
N CYS A 53 -20.40 -11.85 -12.86
CA CYS A 53 -21.24 -12.82 -12.16
C CYS A 53 -21.99 -12.07 -11.06
N ALA A 54 -23.07 -12.68 -10.57
CA ALA A 54 -23.78 -12.20 -9.38
C ALA A 54 -24.02 -13.38 -8.44
N SER A 55 -24.36 -13.10 -7.20
CA SER A 55 -24.77 -14.10 -6.21
C SER A 55 -25.82 -13.47 -5.30
N GLY A 56 -26.91 -14.18 -5.05
CA GLY A 56 -27.94 -13.81 -4.07
C GLY A 56 -28.69 -12.52 -4.42
N GLY A 57 -29.83 -12.65 -5.11
CA GLY A 57 -30.74 -11.54 -5.37
C GLY A 57 -32.10 -12.00 -5.91
N PRO A 58 -33.11 -11.11 -5.98
CA PRO A 58 -34.43 -11.41 -6.55
C PRO A 58 -34.45 -11.41 -8.08
N TYR A 59 -33.31 -11.16 -8.73
CA TYR A 59 -33.17 -11.09 -10.18
C TYR A 59 -32.60 -12.39 -10.73
N GLU A 60 -32.96 -12.73 -11.98
CA GLU A 60 -32.40 -13.86 -12.72
C GLU A 60 -30.88 -13.67 -12.90
N ILE A 61 -30.09 -14.55 -12.29
CA ILE A 61 -28.63 -14.53 -12.35
C ILE A 61 -28.20 -15.32 -13.59
N ALA A 62 -27.60 -14.63 -14.57
CA ALA A 62 -27.11 -15.28 -15.79
C ALA A 62 -25.90 -16.19 -15.54
N VAL A 63 -25.02 -15.78 -14.63
CA VAL A 63 -23.80 -16.51 -14.23
C VAL A 63 -23.61 -16.35 -12.72
N GLU A 64 -23.65 -17.46 -11.99
CA GLU A 64 -23.40 -17.49 -10.54
C GLU A 64 -21.91 -17.28 -10.23
N CYS A 65 -21.62 -16.49 -9.20
CA CYS A 65 -20.25 -16.27 -8.77
C CYS A 65 -19.69 -17.48 -8.02
N PRO A 66 -18.43 -17.88 -8.28
CA PRO A 66 -17.73 -18.79 -7.37
C PRO A 66 -17.68 -18.21 -5.96
N ASP A 67 -17.87 -19.03 -4.94
CA ASP A 67 -17.92 -18.61 -3.53
C ASP A 67 -16.65 -17.83 -3.12
N SER A 68 -15.49 -18.23 -3.63
CA SER A 68 -14.21 -17.55 -3.40
C SER A 68 -14.23 -16.11 -3.92
N VAL A 69 -14.81 -15.85 -5.09
CA VAL A 69 -14.92 -14.51 -5.68
C VAL A 69 -15.91 -13.66 -4.89
N ALA A 70 -17.09 -14.20 -4.59
CA ALA A 70 -18.14 -13.52 -3.83
C ALA A 70 -17.66 -13.09 -2.44
N LEU A 71 -16.82 -13.91 -1.78
CA LEU A 71 -16.24 -13.60 -0.48
C LEU A 71 -15.06 -12.64 -0.56
N PHE A 72 -14.06 -12.93 -1.41
CA PHE A 72 -12.78 -12.23 -1.34
C PHE A 72 -12.77 -10.89 -2.06
N ALA A 73 -13.62 -10.66 -3.06
CA ALA A 73 -13.72 -9.36 -3.72
C ALA A 73 -14.08 -8.23 -2.73
N PRO A 74 -15.18 -8.28 -1.95
CA PRO A 74 -15.48 -7.24 -0.97
C PRO A 74 -14.50 -7.22 0.20
N LEU A 75 -14.11 -8.39 0.72
CA LEU A 75 -13.21 -8.49 1.87
C LEU A 75 -11.85 -7.82 1.60
N SER A 76 -11.30 -8.02 0.39
CA SER A 76 -10.01 -7.44 0.00
C SER A 76 -10.05 -5.92 -0.02
N ILE A 77 -11.14 -5.30 -0.47
CA ILE A 77 -11.26 -3.83 -0.52
C ILE A 77 -11.21 -3.25 0.90
N PHE A 78 -12.06 -3.75 1.81
CA PHE A 78 -12.10 -3.25 3.18
C PHE A 78 -10.81 -3.52 3.94
N MET A 79 -10.22 -4.70 3.75
CA MET A 79 -8.96 -5.06 4.38
C MET A 79 -7.80 -4.20 3.89
N GLY A 80 -7.74 -3.91 2.58
CA GLY A 80 -6.71 -3.04 2.00
C GLY A 80 -6.80 -1.61 2.53
N LEU A 81 -8.01 -1.04 2.61
CA LEU A 81 -8.23 0.28 3.20
C LEU A 81 -7.85 0.32 4.68
N ALA A 82 -8.23 -0.71 5.45
CA ALA A 82 -7.85 -0.83 6.85
C ALA A 82 -6.33 -0.91 7.02
N ALA A 83 -5.63 -1.69 6.17
CA ALA A 83 -4.18 -1.81 6.19
C ALA A 83 -3.47 -0.47 5.92
N VAL A 84 -3.94 0.31 4.95
CA VAL A 84 -3.42 1.67 4.69
C VAL A 84 -3.66 2.59 5.88
N GLY A 85 -4.86 2.58 6.46
CA GLY A 85 -5.19 3.36 7.65
C GLY A 85 -4.31 3.02 8.85
N LEU A 86 -4.08 1.74 9.11
CA LEU A 86 -3.17 1.25 10.15
C LEU A 86 -1.74 1.72 9.90
N GLY A 87 -1.26 1.65 8.66
CA GLY A 87 0.06 2.14 8.29
C GLY A 87 0.21 3.64 8.54
N LEU A 88 -0.76 4.45 8.12
CA LEU A 88 -0.77 5.90 8.36
C LEU A 88 -0.76 6.25 9.85
N PHE A 89 -1.48 5.47 10.66
CA PHE A 89 -1.69 5.77 12.07
C PHE A 89 -0.59 5.25 13.00
N LEU A 90 -0.13 4.01 12.78
CA LEU A 90 0.78 3.30 13.69
C LEU A 90 2.25 3.41 13.26
N SER A 91 2.56 3.42 11.95
CA SER A 91 3.96 3.48 11.50
C SER A 91 4.62 4.83 11.82
N GLY A 92 3.81 5.89 11.94
CA GLY A 92 4.29 7.24 12.23
C GLY A 92 5.35 7.73 11.25
N GLY A 93 5.32 7.27 9.99
CA GLY A 93 6.27 7.62 8.93
C GLY A 93 7.55 6.78 8.88
N PHE A 94 7.61 5.66 9.61
CA PHE A 94 8.71 4.70 9.55
C PHE A 94 8.50 3.63 8.45
N GLY A 95 9.59 3.28 7.77
CA GLY A 95 9.60 2.27 6.73
C GLY A 95 9.00 2.76 5.42
N THR A 96 8.96 1.88 4.41
CA THR A 96 8.36 2.18 3.12
C THR A 96 6.90 2.61 3.32
N PRO A 97 6.51 3.85 2.98
CA PRO A 97 5.20 4.38 3.33
C PRO A 97 4.11 3.72 2.48
N ILE A 98 3.30 2.86 3.12
CA ILE A 98 2.24 2.12 2.42
C ILE A 98 1.26 3.05 1.70
N ALA A 99 0.95 4.23 2.24
CA ALA A 99 0.05 5.18 1.62
C ALA A 99 0.56 5.73 0.27
N THR A 100 1.87 5.87 0.11
CA THR A 100 2.50 6.31 -1.15
C THR A 100 2.45 5.20 -2.20
N TRP A 101 2.56 3.94 -1.78
CA TRP A 101 2.62 2.78 -2.67
C TRP A 101 1.28 2.12 -2.95
N ALA A 102 0.32 2.22 -2.03
CA ALA A 102 -0.97 1.56 -2.15
C ALA A 102 -1.71 1.98 -3.42
N TRP A 103 -1.67 3.28 -3.73
CA TRP A 103 -2.31 3.83 -4.92
C TRP A 103 -1.65 3.34 -6.22
N PRO A 104 -0.32 3.50 -6.45
CA PRO A 104 0.34 2.92 -7.61
C PRO A 104 0.16 1.41 -7.72
N ILE A 105 0.29 0.64 -6.64
CA ILE A 105 0.13 -0.83 -6.69
C ILE A 105 -1.29 -1.20 -7.12
N LEU A 106 -2.30 -0.55 -6.56
CA LEU A 106 -3.70 -0.80 -6.90
C LEU A 106 -3.97 -0.47 -8.37
N PHE A 107 -3.63 0.74 -8.80
CA PHE A 107 -3.96 1.22 -10.13
C PHE A 107 -3.11 0.58 -11.23
N CYS A 108 -1.79 0.50 -11.07
CA CYS A 108 -0.94 -0.19 -12.03
C CYS A 108 -1.22 -1.70 -12.03
N GLY A 109 -1.46 -2.30 -10.87
CA GLY A 109 -1.78 -3.72 -10.81
C GLY A 109 -3.09 -4.08 -11.52
N LEU A 110 -4.15 -3.30 -11.31
CA LEU A 110 -5.42 -3.47 -12.06
C LEU A 110 -5.27 -3.06 -13.53
N GLY A 111 -4.52 -2.00 -13.82
CA GLY A 111 -4.23 -1.53 -15.18
C GLY A 111 -3.54 -2.60 -16.02
N ALA A 112 -2.49 -3.23 -15.46
CA ALA A 112 -1.80 -4.35 -16.05
C ALA A 112 -2.73 -5.53 -16.36
N MET A 113 -3.72 -5.80 -15.51
CA MET A 113 -4.73 -6.85 -15.77
C MET A 113 -5.62 -6.53 -16.98
N PHE A 114 -6.08 -5.29 -17.12
CA PHE A 114 -6.85 -4.86 -18.30
C PHE A 114 -6.02 -4.85 -19.59
N LEU A 115 -4.75 -4.43 -19.50
CA LEU A 115 -3.82 -4.49 -20.63
C LEU A 115 -3.54 -5.93 -21.04
N LEU A 116 -3.35 -6.83 -20.07
CA LEU A 116 -3.18 -8.26 -20.33
C LEU A 116 -4.41 -8.83 -21.04
N ALA A 117 -5.62 -8.49 -20.58
CA ALA A 117 -6.86 -8.89 -21.23
C ALA A 117 -6.93 -8.39 -22.68
N PHE A 118 -6.57 -7.12 -22.94
CA PHE A 118 -6.48 -6.59 -24.31
C PHE A 118 -5.50 -7.38 -25.18
N PHE A 119 -4.30 -7.69 -24.69
CA PHE A 119 -3.33 -8.46 -25.46
C PHE A 119 -3.79 -9.90 -25.72
N ALA A 120 -4.62 -10.46 -24.84
CA ALA A 120 -5.16 -11.80 -24.99
C ALA A 120 -6.38 -11.87 -25.93
N THR A 121 -7.28 -10.87 -25.91
CA THR A 121 -8.58 -10.92 -26.61
C THR A 121 -8.71 -9.94 -27.77
N GLY A 122 -7.85 -8.91 -27.82
CA GLY A 122 -7.96 -7.79 -28.75
C GLY A 122 -9.03 -6.76 -28.38
N ASP A 123 -9.62 -6.82 -27.17
CA ASP A 123 -10.69 -5.90 -26.75
C ASP A 123 -10.17 -4.48 -26.48
N PRO A 124 -10.51 -3.47 -27.33
CA PRO A 124 -10.03 -2.11 -27.17
C PRO A 124 -10.46 -1.45 -25.86
N VAL A 125 -11.52 -1.93 -25.21
CA VAL A 125 -11.95 -1.41 -23.90
C VAL A 125 -10.89 -1.68 -22.84
N GLY A 126 -10.27 -2.87 -22.86
CA GLY A 126 -9.17 -3.22 -21.96
C GLY A 126 -7.95 -2.31 -22.14
N LEU A 127 -7.62 -1.93 -23.37
CA LEU A 127 -6.53 -1.00 -23.64
C LEU A 127 -6.80 0.39 -23.04
N ILE A 128 -8.01 0.91 -23.24
CA ILE A 128 -8.39 2.25 -22.75
C ILE A 128 -8.41 2.26 -21.23
N ILE A 129 -9.11 1.32 -20.60
CA ILE A 129 -9.21 1.24 -19.14
C ILE A 129 -7.83 1.00 -18.52
N GLY A 130 -7.08 0.03 -19.06
CA GLY A 130 -5.72 -0.28 -18.60
C GLY A 130 -4.80 0.93 -18.67
N GLY A 131 -4.79 1.64 -19.80
CA GLY A 131 -3.98 2.85 -19.97
C GLY A 131 -4.37 3.97 -18.99
N VAL A 132 -5.66 4.20 -18.75
CA VAL A 132 -6.12 5.20 -17.78
C VAL A 132 -5.66 4.83 -16.36
N PHE A 133 -5.79 3.57 -15.97
CA PHE A 133 -5.35 3.09 -14.67
C PHE A 133 -3.84 3.23 -14.48
N GLU A 134 -3.03 2.87 -15.47
CA GLU A 134 -1.58 3.07 -15.42
C GLU A 134 -1.20 4.55 -15.25
N ILE A 135 -1.84 5.46 -15.99
CA ILE A 135 -1.62 6.90 -15.84
C ILE A 135 -1.98 7.36 -14.43
N MET A 136 -3.13 6.93 -13.91
CA MET A 136 -3.59 7.27 -12.56
C MET A 136 -2.68 6.73 -11.46
N GLY A 137 -2.05 5.57 -11.66
CA GLY A 137 -1.08 4.99 -10.73
C GLY A 137 0.29 5.68 -10.79
N LEU A 138 0.82 5.89 -12.01
CA LEU A 138 2.18 6.37 -12.22
C LEU A 138 2.35 7.88 -12.03
N VAL A 139 1.35 8.71 -12.39
CA VAL A 139 1.48 10.16 -12.29
C VAL A 139 1.72 10.62 -10.84
N PRO A 140 0.92 10.22 -9.83
CA PRO A 140 1.19 10.57 -8.44
C PRO A 140 2.54 10.05 -7.95
N LEU A 141 2.93 8.83 -8.37
CA LEU A 141 4.23 8.25 -8.01
C LEU A 141 5.39 9.08 -8.54
N VAL A 142 5.35 9.50 -9.81
CA VAL A 142 6.38 10.36 -10.41
C VAL A 142 6.48 11.70 -9.67
N LEU A 143 5.36 12.29 -9.25
CA LEU A 143 5.36 13.53 -8.48
C LEU A 143 5.99 13.34 -7.09
N GLU A 144 5.70 12.24 -6.40
CA GLU A 144 6.27 11.92 -5.09
C GLU A 144 7.78 11.59 -5.18
N VAL A 145 8.20 10.84 -6.20
CA VAL A 145 9.62 10.52 -6.46
C VAL A 145 10.43 11.80 -6.76
N ARG A 146 9.85 12.74 -7.52
CA ARG A 146 10.45 14.07 -7.77
C ARG A 146 10.57 14.91 -6.49
N ALA A 147 9.71 14.68 -5.50
CA ALA A 147 9.81 15.38 -4.22
C ALA A 147 10.96 14.84 -3.35
N SER A 148 11.08 13.51 -3.24
CA SER A 148 12.17 12.82 -2.53
C SER A 148 12.11 11.31 -2.75
N VAL A 149 13.09 10.75 -3.47
CA VAL A 149 13.24 9.29 -3.65
C VAL A 149 13.37 8.58 -2.30
N GLN A 150 14.12 9.17 -1.38
CA GLN A 150 14.31 8.64 -0.02
C GLN A 150 12.96 8.51 0.70
N ARG A 151 12.09 9.52 0.61
CA ARG A 151 10.78 9.47 1.26
C ARG A 151 9.92 8.33 0.73
N VAL A 152 9.95 8.10 -0.59
CA VAL A 152 9.16 7.06 -1.24
C VAL A 152 9.61 5.65 -0.82
N ILE A 153 10.90 5.44 -0.57
CA ILE A 153 11.42 4.09 -0.26
C ILE A 153 11.61 3.88 1.25
N LEU A 154 12.20 4.83 1.96
CA LEU A 154 12.58 4.70 3.37
C LEU A 154 11.50 5.21 4.33
N GLY A 155 10.64 6.11 3.87
CA GLY A 155 9.75 6.91 4.71
C GLY A 155 10.42 8.19 5.21
N GLN A 156 9.80 8.82 6.21
CA GLN A 156 10.21 10.14 6.73
C GLN A 156 10.96 10.07 8.04
N ARG A 157 10.77 9.01 8.82
CA ARG A 157 11.30 8.91 10.18
C ARG A 157 11.99 7.60 10.42
N SER A 158 13.01 7.66 11.26
CA SER A 158 13.64 6.49 11.83
C SER A 158 12.70 5.74 12.79
N LEU A 159 13.14 4.54 13.17
CA LEU A 159 12.49 3.74 14.19
C LEU A 159 12.39 4.47 15.55
N MET A 160 13.33 5.37 15.84
CA MET A 160 13.35 6.21 17.05
C MET A 160 12.50 7.50 16.92
N GLY A 161 11.78 7.68 15.80
CA GLY A 161 10.94 8.85 15.55
C GLY A 161 11.68 10.10 15.07
N THR A 162 13.01 10.10 15.02
CA THR A 162 13.79 11.21 14.43
C THR A 162 13.53 11.30 12.92
N GLN A 163 13.28 12.52 12.41
CA GLN A 163 13.04 12.75 10.99
C GLN A 163 14.34 12.66 10.20
N PHE A 164 14.28 12.05 9.02
CA PHE A 164 15.43 11.99 8.14
C PHE A 164 15.65 13.30 7.39
N TYR A 165 16.91 13.61 7.14
CA TYR A 165 17.32 14.62 6.18
C TYR A 165 17.13 14.05 4.77
N GLU A 166 16.34 14.74 3.95
CA GLU A 166 15.90 14.30 2.62
C GLU A 166 16.67 14.99 1.47
N GLY A 167 17.64 15.85 1.79
CA GLY A 167 18.43 16.61 0.81
C GLY A 167 17.99 18.07 0.66
N GLU A 168 18.90 18.92 0.18
CA GLU A 168 18.68 20.37 0.07
C GLU A 168 17.53 20.76 -0.86
N ARG A 169 17.26 19.91 -1.88
CA ARG A 169 16.20 20.13 -2.88
C ARG A 169 14.88 19.47 -2.50
N ALA A 170 14.78 18.84 -1.34
CA ALA A 170 13.57 18.14 -0.92
C ALA A 170 12.39 19.11 -0.83
N ARG A 171 11.26 18.72 -1.41
CA ARG A 171 10.02 19.52 -1.42
C ARG A 171 8.97 18.92 -0.50
N ARG A 172 7.96 19.71 -0.15
CA ARG A 172 6.73 19.17 0.48
C ARG A 172 6.08 18.20 -0.51
N SER A 173 5.67 17.03 -0.02
CA SER A 173 4.96 16.06 -0.86
C SER A 173 3.46 16.23 -0.67
N MET A 174 2.65 15.61 -1.54
CA MET A 174 1.20 15.63 -1.40
C MET A 174 0.76 14.80 -0.19
N THR A 175 1.53 13.74 0.10
CA THR A 175 1.29 12.79 1.19
C THR A 175 1.74 13.28 2.57
N SER A 176 2.59 14.31 2.67
CA SER A 176 3.11 14.79 3.95
C SER A 176 3.13 16.32 4.03
N ARG A 177 2.44 16.83 5.07
CA ARG A 177 2.42 18.26 5.40
C ARG A 177 3.63 18.72 6.20
N LEU A 178 4.51 17.81 6.62
CA LEU A 178 5.69 18.14 7.42
C LEU A 178 6.68 18.96 6.60
N THR A 179 7.32 19.93 7.25
CA THR A 179 8.41 20.69 6.64
C THR A 179 9.59 19.75 6.35
N PRO A 180 10.13 19.74 5.12
CA PRO A 180 11.36 18.99 4.82
C PRO A 180 12.53 19.52 5.66
N ASN A 181 13.41 18.61 6.13
CA ASN A 181 14.63 18.94 6.86
C ASN A 181 14.46 19.90 8.05
N PRO A 182 13.61 19.58 9.06
CA PRO A 182 13.57 20.38 10.28
C PRO A 182 14.91 20.37 11.00
N ASP A 183 15.13 21.34 11.89
CA ASP A 183 16.31 21.36 12.75
C ASP A 183 16.42 20.05 13.55
N GLY A 184 17.61 19.43 13.51
CA GLY A 184 17.85 18.11 14.11
C GLY A 184 17.50 16.92 13.20
N ALA A 185 17.13 17.15 11.93
CA ALA A 185 17.01 16.06 10.95
C ALA A 185 18.35 15.32 10.79
N ARG A 186 18.30 13.99 10.82
CA ARG A 186 19.50 13.15 10.71
C ARG A 186 19.61 12.49 9.35
N ARG A 187 20.82 12.25 8.86
CA ARG A 187 21.02 11.44 7.66
C ARG A 187 20.63 9.97 7.95
N PRO A 188 19.95 9.29 7.02
CA PRO A 188 19.65 7.88 7.17
C PRO A 188 20.94 7.04 7.15
N THR A 189 20.99 6.01 7.98
CA THR A 189 22.09 5.04 8.03
C THR A 189 21.76 3.83 7.18
N VAL A 190 22.75 2.99 6.86
CA VAL A 190 22.53 1.73 6.15
C VAL A 190 21.53 0.83 6.89
N LEU A 191 21.58 0.80 8.21
CA LEU A 191 20.65 0.01 9.03
C LEU A 191 19.20 0.47 8.87
N ASP A 192 18.96 1.78 8.75
CA ASP A 192 17.61 2.31 8.52
C ASP A 192 17.02 1.79 7.21
N TRP A 193 17.82 1.78 6.13
CA TRP A 193 17.44 1.24 4.84
C TRP A 193 17.17 -0.25 4.89
N LEU A 194 18.07 -1.02 5.50
CA LEU A 194 17.90 -2.46 5.63
C LEU A 194 16.65 -2.81 6.43
N LEU A 195 16.39 -2.14 7.54
CA LEU A 195 15.20 -2.38 8.36
C LEU A 195 13.91 -2.05 7.60
N ALA A 196 13.86 -0.91 6.91
CA ALA A 196 12.68 -0.51 6.14
C ALA A 196 12.38 -1.51 5.01
N LEU A 197 13.39 -1.87 4.23
CA LEU A 197 13.24 -2.81 3.12
C LEU A 197 12.96 -4.24 3.61
N ALA A 198 13.60 -4.69 4.68
CA ALA A 198 13.36 -6.01 5.25
C ALA A 198 11.93 -6.15 5.79
N VAL A 199 11.43 -5.14 6.53
CA VAL A 199 10.06 -5.15 7.05
C VAL A 199 9.06 -5.18 5.89
N THR A 200 9.21 -4.30 4.90
CA THR A 200 8.32 -4.28 3.73
C THR A 200 8.38 -5.58 2.94
N GLY A 201 9.58 -6.08 2.64
CA GLY A 201 9.79 -7.28 1.83
C GLY A 201 9.27 -8.55 2.53
N VAL A 202 9.63 -8.77 3.80
CA VAL A 202 9.21 -9.95 4.56
C VAL A 202 7.71 -9.93 4.79
N SER A 203 7.16 -8.82 5.30
CA SER A 203 5.72 -8.72 5.55
C SER A 203 4.91 -8.81 4.25
N GLY A 204 5.39 -8.18 3.17
CA GLY A 204 4.75 -8.24 1.87
C GLY A 204 4.73 -9.65 1.27
N TYR A 205 5.85 -10.36 1.35
CA TYR A 205 5.94 -11.74 0.90
C TYR A 205 5.04 -12.68 1.70
N LEU A 206 5.02 -12.53 3.03
CA LEU A 206 4.13 -13.31 3.90
C LEU A 206 2.65 -13.05 3.59
N GLY A 207 2.28 -11.78 3.36
CA GLY A 207 0.89 -11.43 3.00
C GLY A 207 0.47 -12.06 1.67
N TYR A 208 1.32 -11.98 0.64
CA TYR A 208 1.13 -12.67 -0.63
C TYR A 208 0.95 -14.19 -0.46
N TRP A 209 1.86 -14.84 0.28
CA TRP A 209 1.84 -16.30 0.46
C TRP A 209 0.57 -16.76 1.20
N VAL A 210 0.21 -16.07 2.28
CA VAL A 210 -1.03 -16.36 3.03
C VAL A 210 -2.26 -16.15 2.15
N ALA A 211 -2.33 -15.08 1.35
CA ALA A 211 -3.44 -14.86 0.43
C ALA A 211 -3.57 -15.96 -0.62
N ALA A 212 -2.46 -16.43 -1.20
CA ALA A 212 -2.46 -17.51 -2.18
C ALA A 212 -2.98 -18.82 -1.57
N VAL A 213 -2.48 -19.21 -0.40
CA VAL A 213 -2.92 -20.42 0.31
C VAL A 213 -4.38 -20.31 0.73
N TRP A 214 -4.79 -19.15 1.27
CA TRP A 214 -6.16 -18.95 1.73
C TRP A 214 -7.17 -19.00 0.59
N PHE A 215 -6.87 -18.33 -0.53
CA PHE A 215 -7.74 -18.36 -1.70
C PHE A 215 -7.89 -19.78 -2.25
N ALA A 216 -6.78 -20.51 -2.42
CA ALA A 216 -6.81 -21.90 -2.90
C ALA A 216 -7.60 -22.83 -1.98
N ALA A 217 -7.50 -22.66 -0.66
CA ALA A 217 -8.25 -23.45 0.31
C ALA A 217 -9.78 -23.24 0.18
N VAL A 218 -10.23 -22.00 -0.03
CA VAL A 218 -11.67 -21.71 -0.21
C VAL A 218 -12.13 -22.15 -1.60
N ALA A 219 -11.33 -21.90 -2.64
CA ALA A 219 -11.68 -22.26 -4.01
C ALA A 219 -11.73 -23.77 -4.27
N SER A 220 -11.15 -24.60 -3.39
CA SER A 220 -11.23 -26.07 -3.48
C SER A 220 -12.35 -26.68 -2.63
N ALA A 221 -13.02 -25.87 -1.79
CA ALA A 221 -14.10 -26.31 -0.92
C ALA A 221 -15.50 -26.12 -1.52
N GLY A 222 -15.65 -25.28 -2.55
CA GLY A 222 -16.88 -25.08 -3.32
C GLY A 222 -16.75 -25.68 -4.71
#